data_AF-A0A662VPG3-F1
#
_entry.id   AF-A0A662VPG3-F1
#
_cell.length_a   1.000
_cell.length_b   1.000
_cell.length_c   1.000
_cell.angle_alpha   90.00
_cell.angle_beta   90.00
_cell.angle_gamma   90.00
#
_symmetry.space_group_name_H-M   'P 1'
#
loop_
_entity.id
_entity.type
_entity.pdbx_description
1 polymer ?
#
loop_
_entity_poly.entity_id
_entity_poly.type
_entity_poly.pdbx_seq_one_letter_code
_entity_poly.pdbx_strand_id
1 'polypeptide(L)'
;MKNALVNLKLRLANMGSRIPYSPSGIQMVKAAIENVLRRAQLDGALREDIVDEDGNLQPGYVVQVPSWDSISDSDKASRILKNVSVTTYLAGSISKIELDLVIAL
;
A
#
# COMPACT_ATOMS: atom_id res chain seq x y z
N MET A 1 -7.77 -0.16 -14.74
CA MET A 1 -6.72 0.53 -13.95
C MET A 1 -7.13 1.90 -13.40
N LYS A 2 -7.67 2.86 -14.19
CA LYS A 2 -8.12 4.18 -13.68
C LYS A 2 -9.05 4.13 -12.45
N ASN A 3 -9.87 3.10 -12.31
CA ASN A 3 -10.87 3.01 -11.23
C ASN A 3 -10.28 2.56 -9.87
N ALA A 4 -9.15 1.83 -9.84
CA ALA A 4 -8.58 1.32 -8.59
C ALA A 4 -7.88 2.42 -7.78
N LEU A 5 -7.10 3.28 -8.45
CA LEU A 5 -6.46 4.45 -7.85
C LEU A 5 -7.49 5.50 -7.38
N VAL A 6 -8.57 5.68 -8.15
CA VAL A 6 -9.69 6.56 -7.78
C VAL A 6 -10.42 6.01 -6.54
N ASN A 7 -10.66 4.70 -6.48
CA ASN A 7 -11.25 4.06 -5.29
C ASN A 7 -10.34 4.10 -4.07
N LEU A 8 -9.02 3.97 -4.24
CA LEU A 8 -8.05 4.15 -3.17
C LEU A 8 -8.08 5.60 -2.65
N LYS A 9 -8.06 6.59 -3.55
CA LYS A 9 -8.20 8.02 -3.19
C LYS A 9 -9.50 8.30 -2.45
N LEU A 10 -10.63 7.76 -2.90
CA LEU A 10 -11.94 7.94 -2.23
C LEU A 10 -11.98 7.26 -0.86
N ARG A 11 -11.40 6.07 -0.71
CA ARG A 11 -11.29 5.40 0.59
C ARG A 11 -10.41 6.19 1.55
N LEU A 12 -9.23 6.65 1.12
CA LEU A 12 -8.34 7.45 1.94
C LEU A 12 -8.97 8.81 2.31
N ALA A 13 -9.64 9.48 1.38
CA ALA A 13 -10.34 10.75 1.63
C ALA A 13 -11.49 10.59 2.63
N ASN A 14 -12.29 9.52 2.53
CA ASN A 14 -13.37 9.22 3.48
C ASN A 14 -12.85 8.77 4.85
N MET A 15 -11.59 8.33 4.92
CA MET A 15 -10.92 7.96 6.16
C MET A 15 -10.12 9.13 6.77
N GLY A 16 -9.94 10.27 6.09
CA GLY A 16 -9.07 11.37 6.55
C GLY A 16 -9.40 11.91 7.96
N SER A 17 -10.67 11.92 8.37
CA SER A 17 -11.06 12.27 9.75
C SER A 17 -11.04 11.09 10.74
N ARG A 18 -10.81 9.86 10.26
CA ARG A 18 -10.92 8.59 11.02
C ARG A 18 -9.62 7.80 11.15
N ILE A 19 -8.57 8.08 10.36
CA ILE A 19 -7.26 7.47 10.58
C ILE A 19 -6.51 8.35 11.58
N PRO A 20 -6.25 7.86 12.82
CA PRO A 20 -5.41 8.60 13.74
C PRO A 20 -3.99 8.71 13.14
N TYR A 21 -3.35 9.87 13.25
CA TYR A 21 -1.94 10.01 12.89
C TYR A 21 -1.08 9.41 14.01
N SER A 22 -0.98 8.08 14.02
CA SER A 22 -0.39 7.26 15.07
C SER A 22 0.23 5.98 14.48
N PRO A 23 1.03 5.22 15.26
CA PRO A 23 1.52 3.92 14.80
C PRO A 23 0.40 2.98 14.32
N SER A 24 -0.74 2.95 15.04
CA SER A 24 -1.89 2.14 14.64
C SER A 24 -2.55 2.64 13.36
N GLY A 25 -2.66 3.96 13.16
CA GLY A 25 -3.20 4.52 11.93
C GLY A 25 -2.32 4.26 10.70
N ILE A 26 -0.99 4.24 10.87
CA ILE A 26 -0.07 3.82 9.79
C ILE A 26 -0.36 2.38 9.36
N GLN A 27 -0.62 1.48 10.31
CA GLN A 27 -1.01 0.10 9.99
C GLN A 27 -2.39 0.03 9.33
N MET A 28 -3.33 0.91 9.70
CA MET A 28 -4.62 1.02 9.00
C MET A 28 -4.45 1.46 7.54
N VAL A 29 -3.53 2.40 7.26
CA VAL A 29 -3.18 2.79 5.88
C VAL A 29 -2.61 1.60 5.11
N LYS A 30 -1.65 0.87 5.69
CA LYS A 30 -1.09 -0.35 5.08
C LYS A 30 -2.19 -1.35 4.73
N ALA A 31 -3.04 -1.68 5.69
CA ALA A 31 -4.14 -2.63 5.50
C ALA A 31 -5.13 -2.16 4.43
N ALA A 32 -5.42 -0.86 4.34
CA ALA A 32 -6.30 -0.32 3.31
C ALA A 32 -5.71 -0.50 1.90
N ILE A 33 -4.39 -0.26 1.74
CA ILE A 33 -3.67 -0.50 0.48
C ILE A 33 -3.66 -1.98 0.13
N GLU A 34 -3.28 -2.85 1.07
CA GLU A 34 -3.23 -4.31 0.88
C GLU A 34 -4.60 -4.88 0.49
N ASN A 35 -5.70 -4.39 1.07
CA ASN A 35 -7.05 -4.83 0.71
C ASN A 35 -7.42 -4.49 -0.75
N VAL A 36 -6.93 -3.37 -1.28
CA VAL A 36 -7.14 -2.99 -2.68
C VAL A 36 -6.31 -3.89 -3.60
N LEU A 37 -5.05 -4.13 -3.26
CA LEU A 37 -4.15 -4.98 -4.04
C LEU A 37 -4.62 -6.44 -4.06
N ARG A 38 -5.04 -6.97 -2.90
CA ARG A 38 -5.64 -8.30 -2.80
C ARG A 38 -6.87 -8.44 -3.69
N ARG A 39 -7.74 -7.43 -3.74
CA ARG A 39 -8.89 -7.46 -4.64
C ARG A 39 -8.45 -7.50 -6.11
N ALA A 40 -7.44 -6.70 -6.47
CA ALA A 40 -6.90 -6.70 -7.82
C ALA A 40 -6.22 -8.02 -8.22
N GLN A 41 -5.57 -8.74 -7.28
CA GLN A 41 -5.12 -10.12 -7.49
C GLN A 41 -6.30 -11.06 -7.75
N LEU A 42 -7.34 -11.01 -6.90
CA LEU A 42 -8.54 -11.86 -7.07
C LEU A 42 -9.27 -11.62 -8.39
N ASP A 43 -9.23 -10.39 -8.90
CA ASP A 43 -9.80 -10.04 -10.20
C ASP A 43 -8.84 -10.37 -11.38
N GLY A 44 -7.69 -11.00 -11.12
CA GLY A 44 -6.72 -11.45 -12.12
C GLY A 44 -5.86 -10.35 -12.74
N ALA A 45 -5.83 -9.15 -12.15
CA ALA A 45 -5.05 -8.03 -12.66
C ALA A 45 -3.59 -8.05 -12.19
N LEU A 46 -3.36 -8.56 -10.97
CA LEU A 46 -2.03 -8.70 -10.37
C LEU A 46 -1.64 -10.18 -10.29
N ARG A 47 -0.34 -10.45 -10.35
CA ARG A 47 0.23 -11.79 -10.14
C ARG A 47 -0.19 -12.32 -8.78
N GLU A 48 -0.53 -13.61 -8.71
CA GLU A 48 -0.76 -14.30 -7.44
C GLU A 48 0.54 -14.47 -6.64
N ASP A 49 0.40 -14.88 -5.38
CA ASP A 49 1.54 -15.29 -4.57
C ASP A 49 2.01 -16.67 -5.04
N ILE A 50 3.31 -16.82 -5.26
CA ILE A 50 3.92 -18.05 -5.76
C ILE A 50 4.83 -18.61 -4.67
N VAL A 51 4.84 -19.91 -4.49
CA VAL A 51 5.87 -20.58 -3.69
C VAL A 51 6.92 -21.11 -4.65
N ASP A 52 8.19 -20.72 -4.45
CA ASP A 52 9.30 -21.19 -5.28
C ASP A 52 9.73 -22.63 -4.92
N GLU A 53 10.68 -23.16 -5.68
CA GLU A 53 11.19 -24.53 -5.54
C GLU A 53 11.82 -24.80 -4.16
N ASP A 54 12.30 -23.74 -3.50
CA ASP A 54 12.90 -23.77 -2.16
C ASP A 54 11.85 -23.62 -1.04
N GLY A 55 10.57 -23.46 -1.39
CA GLY A 55 9.47 -23.30 -0.44
C GLY A 55 9.27 -21.86 0.06
N ASN A 56 9.92 -20.86 -0.55
CA ASN A 56 9.75 -19.48 -0.13
C ASN A 56 8.53 -18.83 -0.80
N LEU A 57 7.77 -18.08 -0.02
CA LEU A 57 6.66 -17.29 -0.52
C LEU A 57 7.19 -16.05 -1.27
N GLN A 58 6.89 -15.98 -2.56
CA GLN A 58 7.08 -14.84 -3.43
C GLN A 58 5.75 -14.10 -3.59
N PRO A 59 5.47 -13.07 -2.79
CA PRO A 59 4.19 -12.39 -2.86
C PRO A 59 4.01 -11.66 -4.20
N GLY A 60 2.77 -11.57 -4.67
CA GLY A 60 2.41 -10.81 -5.87
C GLY A 60 2.42 -9.29 -5.66
N TYR A 61 2.46 -8.85 -4.40
CA TYR A 61 2.70 -7.46 -4.03
C TYR A 61 3.37 -7.32 -2.66
N VAL A 62 4.02 -6.19 -2.42
CA VAL A 62 4.59 -5.80 -1.13
C VAL A 62 4.18 -4.36 -0.83
N VAL A 63 3.71 -4.11 0.38
CA VAL A 63 3.40 -2.75 0.88
C VAL A 63 4.31 -2.47 2.07
N GLN A 64 5.03 -1.35 2.00
CA GLN A 64 5.87 -0.88 3.09
C GLN A 64 5.38 0.48 3.56
N VAL A 65 5.47 0.70 4.86
CA VAL A 65 5.14 1.95 5.54
C VAL A 65 6.29 2.28 6.50
N PRO A 66 6.59 3.56 6.75
CA PRO A 66 7.66 3.92 7.67
C PRO A 66 7.31 3.47 9.09
N SER A 67 8.34 3.17 9.89
CA SER A 67 8.15 3.06 11.33
C SER A 67 7.84 4.45 11.91
N TRP A 68 7.01 4.51 12.94
CA TRP A 68 6.65 5.79 13.57
C TRP A 68 7.87 6.61 14.00
N ASP A 69 8.88 5.93 14.52
CA ASP A 69 10.10 6.57 15.02
C ASP A 69 10.99 7.11 13.89
N SER A 70 10.87 6.57 12.68
CA SER A 70 11.59 7.08 11.50
C SER A 70 10.97 8.35 10.90
N ILE A 71 9.77 8.74 11.32
CA ILE A 71 9.08 9.93 10.80
C ILE A 71 9.60 11.18 11.51
N SER A 72 9.98 12.19 10.73
CA SER A 72 10.46 13.48 11.26
C SER A 72 9.38 14.20 12.08
N ASP A 73 9.78 14.98 13.08
CA ASP A 73 8.83 15.76 13.89
C ASP A 73 8.06 16.77 13.06
N SER A 74 8.70 17.34 12.02
CA SER A 74 8.04 18.24 11.07
C SER A 74 6.93 17.56 10.26
N ASP A 75 7.16 16.32 9.84
CA ASP A 75 6.16 15.52 9.12
C ASP A 75 5.06 15.05 10.07
N LYS A 76 5.39 14.71 11.32
CA LYS A 76 4.39 14.41 12.37
C LYS A 76 3.47 15.61 12.65
N ALA A 77 4.06 16.79 12.84
CA ALA A 77 3.31 18.02 13.08
C ALA A 77 2.41 18.39 11.90
N SER A 78 2.88 18.15 10.67
CA SER A 78 2.14 18.42 9.45
C SER A 78 1.20 17.29 9.03
N ARG A 79 1.20 16.17 9.77
CA ARG A 79 0.42 14.94 9.48
C ARG A 79 0.67 14.41 8.05
N ILE A 80 1.92 14.43 7.61
CA ILE A 80 2.35 13.94 6.30
C ILE A 80 3.09 12.61 6.47
N LEU A 81 2.50 11.53 5.99
CA LEU A 81 3.11 10.21 5.95
C LEU A 81 3.85 10.03 4.61
N LYS A 82 5.18 10.10 4.65
CA LYS A 82 6.08 9.84 3.50
C LYS A 82 6.59 8.39 3.54
N ASN A 83 7.34 7.99 2.51
CA ASN A 83 8.03 6.70 2.41
C ASN A 83 7.08 5.49 2.52
N VAL A 84 5.87 5.64 1.98
CA VAL A 84 4.96 4.51 1.77
C VAL A 84 5.22 3.96 0.39
N SER A 85 5.69 2.72 0.28
CA SER A 85 6.01 2.11 -1.00
C SER A 85 5.10 0.92 -1.31
N VAL A 86 4.77 0.75 -2.59
CA VAL A 86 4.02 -0.38 -3.10
C VAL A 86 4.79 -0.97 -4.27
N THR A 87 5.14 -2.24 -4.17
CA THR A 87 5.68 -3.04 -5.27
C THR A 87 4.66 -4.07 -5.67
N THR A 88 4.37 -4.24 -6.96
CA THR A 88 3.46 -5.28 -7.44
C THR A 88 3.84 -5.77 -8.83
N TYR A 89 3.33 -6.93 -9.21
CA TYR A 89 3.58 -7.57 -10.49
C TYR A 89 2.25 -7.75 -11.23
N LEU A 90 2.21 -7.39 -12.51
CA LEU A 90 1.01 -7.62 -13.33
C LEU A 90 0.84 -9.10 -13.66
N ALA A 91 -0.42 -9.54 -13.75
CA ALA A 91 -0.70 -10.90 -14.22
C ALA A 91 -0.32 -11.07 -15.70
N GLY A 92 0.20 -12.24 -16.07
CA GLY A 92 0.45 -12.62 -17.47
C GLY A 92 1.60 -11.90 -18.19
N SER A 93 2.37 -11.05 -17.51
CA SER A 93 3.54 -10.36 -18.08
C SER A 93 4.65 -10.19 -17.04
N ILE A 94 5.91 -10.15 -17.49
CA ILE A 94 7.03 -9.76 -16.62
C ILE A 94 7.05 -8.24 -16.54
N SER A 95 6.16 -7.69 -15.71
CA SER A 95 6.07 -6.24 -15.49
C SER A 95 5.89 -5.95 -14.01
N LYS A 96 6.91 -5.32 -13.44
CA LYS A 96 6.95 -4.83 -12.07
C LYS A 96 6.51 -3.37 -12.05
N ILE A 97 5.63 -3.03 -11.12
CA ILE A 97 5.21 -1.66 -10.83
C ILE A 97 5.70 -1.30 -9.43
N GLU A 98 6.35 -0.15 -9.31
CA GLU A 98 6.74 0.45 -8.03
C GLU A 98 6.11 1.83 -7.91
N LEU A 99 5.52 2.10 -6.75
CA LEU A 99 4.89 3.37 -6.42
C LEU A 99 5.44 3.86 -5.08
N ASP A 100 5.97 5.08 -5.08
CA ASP A 100 6.30 5.80 -3.86
C ASP A 100 5.22 6.83 -3.58
N LEU A 101 4.63 6.75 -2.38
CA LEU A 101 3.47 7.51 -1.98
C LEU A 101 3.80 8.47 -0.85
N VAL A 102 3.18 9.66 -0.95
CA VAL A 102 3.08 10.64 0.13
C VAL A 102 1.61 10.84 0.44
N ILE A 103 1.23 10.68 1.71
CA ILE A 103 -0.16 10.71 2.16
C ILE A 103 -0.29 11.83 3.20
N ALA A 104 -1.19 12.78 2.95
CA ALA A 104 -1.58 13.79 3.94
C ALA A 104 -2.86 13.31 4.66
N LEU A 105 -2.84 13.31 6.00
CA LEU A 105 -3.90 12.79 6.88
C LEU A 105 -4.51 13.86 7.78
#